data_AF-A0A522TRA7-F1
#
_entry.id   AF-A0A522TRA7-F1
#
_cell.length_a   1.000
_cell.length_b   1.000
_cell.length_c   1.000
_cell.angle_alpha   90.00
_cell.angle_beta   90.00
_cell.angle_gamma   90.00
#
_symmetry.space_group_name_H-M   'P 1'
#
loop_
_entity.id
_entity.type
_entity.pdbx_description
1 polymer ?
#
loop_
_entity_poly.entity_id
_entity_poly.type
_entity_poly.pdbx_seq_one_letter_code
_entity_poly.pdbx_strand_id
1 'polypeptide(L)' 'MRFLLSLAVIANVALLAYGQGFFGPPPAEQGREVRPLSQRNQQALTLGTPLPPDITTQR' A
#
# COMPACT_ATOMS: atom_id res chain seq x y z
N MET A 1 29.35 36.80 -14.62
CA MET A 1 28.56 36.02 -15.61
C MET A 1 28.49 34.53 -15.27
N ARG A 2 29.62 33.82 -15.14
CA ARG A 2 29.65 32.39 -14.77
C ARG A 2 28.87 32.06 -13.49
N PHE A 3 28.97 32.90 -12.46
CA PHE A 3 28.31 32.67 -11.17
C PHE A 3 26.78 32.63 -11.25
N LEU A 4 26.18 33.58 -11.98
CA LEU A 4 24.72 33.62 -12.18
C LEU A 4 24.23 32.41 -12.97
N LEU A 5 25.00 31.98 -13.98
CA LEU A 5 24.72 30.75 -14.73
C LEU A 5 24.76 29.52 -13.81
N SER A 6 25.80 29.37 -12.99
CA SER A 6 25.92 28.28 -12.02
C SER A 6 24.75 28.24 -11.05
N LEU A 7 24.33 29.40 -10.54
CA LEU A 7 23.23 29.52 -9.59
C LEU A 7 21.89 29.13 -10.24
N ALA A 8 21.64 29.57 -11.48
CA ALA A 8 20.47 29.18 -12.24
C ALA A 8 20.42 27.66 -12.49
N VAL A 9 21.56 27.05 -12.84
CA VAL A 9 21.65 25.60 -13.03
C VAL A 9 21.32 24.85 -11.74
N ILE A 10 21.90 25.25 -10.60
CA ILE A 10 21.63 24.62 -9.31
C ILE A 10 20.14 24.72 -8.93
N ALA A 11 19.54 25.90 -9.12
CA ALA A 11 18.12 26.12 -8.81
C ALA A 11 17.21 25.21 -9.66
N ASN A 12 17.51 25.04 -10.95
CA ASN A 12 16.73 24.16 -11.83
C ASN A 12 16.87 22.69 -11.44
N VAL A 13 18.08 22.24 -11.09
CA VAL A 13 18.31 20.86 -10.63
C VAL A 13 17.56 20.60 -9.32
N ALA A 14 17.60 21.53 -8.37
CA ALA A 14 16.86 21.41 -7.12
C ALA A 14 15.34 21.34 -7.35
N LEU A 15 14.81 22.18 -8.23
CA LEU A 15 13.39 22.17 -8.59
C LEU A 15 12.97 20.87 -9.28
N LEU A 16 13.79 20.37 -10.21
CA LEU A 16 13.55 19.10 -10.89
C LEU A 16 13.55 17.94 -9.89
N ALA A 17 14.54 17.86 -9.01
CA ALA A 17 14.62 16.82 -7.99
C ALA A 17 13.41 16.86 -7.04
N TYR A 18 12.99 18.07 -6.64
CA TYR A 18 11.78 18.27 -5.83
C TYR A 18 10.53 17.71 -6.55
N GLY A 19 10.36 18.01 -7.83
CA GLY A 19 9.22 17.55 -8.64
C GLY A 19 9.21 16.05 -8.95
N GLN A 20 10.37 15.39 -8.95
CA GLN A 20 10.49 13.94 -9.20
C GLN A 20 10.13 13.07 -7.99
N GLY A 21 9.65 13.66 -6.89
CA GLY A 21 9.30 12.88 -5.69
C GLY A 21 10.51 12.46 -4.87
N PHE A 22 11.60 13.27 -4.88
CA PHE A 22 12.70 13.09 -3.91
C PHE A 22 12.22 13.11 -2.44
N PHE A 23 11.05 13.71 -2.18
CA PHE A 23 10.37 13.73 -0.88
C PHE A 23 9.50 12.49 -0.59
N GLY A 24 9.55 11.48 -1.47
CA GLY A 24 8.82 10.22 -1.32
C GLY A 24 7.82 9.96 -2.45
N PRO A 25 7.27 8.74 -2.49
CA PRO A 25 6.27 8.36 -3.49
C PRO A 25 5.05 9.28 -3.40
N PRO A 26 4.43 9.63 -4.54
CA PRO A 26 3.25 10.47 -4.54
C PRO A 26 2.15 9.84 -3.67
N PRO A 27 1.30 10.64 -3.00
CA PRO A 27 0.27 10.12 -2.10
C PRO A 27 -0.67 9.09 -2.74
N ALA A 28 -0.84 9.18 -4.08
CA ALA A 28 -1.60 8.22 -4.87
C ALA A 28 -1.02 6.79 -4.87
N GLU A 29 0.27 6.61 -4.55
CA GLU A 29 0.93 5.30 -4.49
C GLU A 29 0.94 4.69 -3.09
N GLN A 30 0.67 5.49 -2.04
CA GLN A 30 0.61 5.00 -0.65
C GLN A 30 -0.52 3.99 -0.42
N GLY A 31 -1.56 3.98 -1.27
CA GLY A 31 -2.62 2.97 -1.25
C GLY A 31 -2.30 1.68 -2.00
N ARG A 32 -1.18 1.62 -2.73
CA ARG A 32 -0.72 0.42 -3.46
C ARG A 32 0.21 -0.46 -2.64
N GLU A 33 0.69 0.03 -1.49
CA GLU A 33 1.42 -0.82 -0.57
C GLU A 33 0.49 -1.91 -0.04
N VAL A 34 0.88 -3.16 -0.27
CA VAL A 34 0.15 -4.32 0.23
C VAL A 34 0.25 -4.30 1.75
N ARG A 35 -0.74 -3.70 2.41
CA ARG A 35 -0.81 -3.72 3.86
C ARG A 35 -0.96 -5.18 4.30
N PRO A 36 -0.03 -5.73 5.10
CA PRO A 36 -0.23 -7.05 5.65
C PRO A 36 -1.52 -7.00 6.49
N LEU A 37 -2.48 -7.85 6.16
CA LEU A 37 -3.72 -7.97 6.90
C LEU A 37 -3.36 -8.37 8.34
N SER A 38 -3.39 -7.39 9.26
CA SER A 38 -3.23 -7.64 10.69
C SER A 38 -4.50 -8.33 11.18
N GLN A 39 -4.49 -9.65 11.06
CA GLN A 39 -5.65 -10.49 11.32
C GLN A 39 -5.72 -10.75 12.82
N ARG A 40 -6.12 -9.72 13.58
CA ARG A 40 -6.22 -9.76 15.06
C ARG A 40 -7.13 -10.89 15.59
N ASN A 41 -8.08 -11.36 14.77
CA ASN A 41 -9.09 -12.34 15.16
C ASN A 41 -9.10 -13.55 14.22
N GLN A 42 -7.93 -14.12 13.85
CA GLN A 42 -7.89 -15.40 13.11
C GLN A 42 -8.66 -16.52 13.82
N GLN A 43 -8.75 -16.44 15.15
CA GLN A 43 -9.44 -17.42 15.99
C GLN A 43 -10.98 -17.34 15.93
N ALA A 44 -11.55 -16.27 15.34
CA ALA A 44 -13.00 -16.13 15.22
C ALA A 44 -13.59 -16.99 14.08
N LEU A 45 -12.74 -17.50 13.19
CA LEU A 45 -13.13 -18.37 12.09
C LEU A 45 -12.91 -19.83 12.51
N THR A 46 -13.72 -20.31 13.45
CA THR A 46 -13.80 -21.75 13.72
C THR A 46 -14.59 -22.38 12.58
N LEU A 47 -13.91 -23.16 11.73
CA LEU A 47 -14.58 -23.99 10.74
C LEU A 47 -15.42 -25.01 11.51
N GLY A 48 -16.73 -24.81 11.56
CA GLY A 48 -17.65 -25.77 12.13
C GLY A 48 -17.54 -27.11 11.40
N THR A 49 -17.61 -28.21 12.13
CA THR A 49 -17.68 -29.54 11.52
C THR A 49 -18.93 -29.63 10.65
N PRO A 50 -18.82 -30.06 9.38
CA PRO A 50 -19.98 -30.23 8.52
C PRO A 50 -20.94 -31.21 9.18
N LEU A 51 -22.20 -30.81 9.32
CA LEU A 51 -23.25 -31.68 9.82
C LEU A 51 -23.42 -32.80 8.78
N PRO A 52 -23.26 -34.09 9.15
CA PRO A 52 -23.62 -35.15 8.24
C PRO A 52 -25.08 -34.96 7.86
N PRO A 53 -25.46 -35.16 6.59
CA PRO A 53 -26.86 -35.15 6.21
C PRO A 53 -27.52 -36.28 7.00
N ASP A 54 -28.20 -35.94 8.09
CA ASP A 54 -29.19 -36.81 8.69
C ASP A 54 -30.24 -37.01 7.61
N ILE A 55 -30.05 -38.11 6.89
CA ILE A 55 -31.05 -38.66 5.98
C ILE A 55 -32.18 -39.06 6.91
N THR A 56 -33.02 -38.07 7.18
CA THR A 56 -34.37 -38.16 7.70
C THR A 56 -35.14 -39.04 6.72
N THR A 57 -34.89 -40.34 6.78
CA THR A 57 -35.80 -41.33 6.23
C THR A 57 -36.88 -41.49 7.28
N GLN A 58 -37.93 -40.69 7.07
CA GLN A 58 -39.19 -40.76 7.75
C GLN A 58 -39.80 -42.16 7.70
N ARG A 59 -40.55 -42.47 8.78
CA ARG A 59 -41.68 -43.41 8.89
C ARG A 59 -41.40 -44.91 8.84
#